data_AF-A0A923XFH4-F1
#
_entry.id   AF-A0A923XFH4-F1
#
_cell.length_a   1.000
_cell.length_b   1.000
_cell.length_c   1.000
_cell.angle_alpha   90.00
_cell.angle_beta   90.00
_cell.angle_gamma   90.00
#
_symmetry.space_group_name_H-M   'P 1'
#
loop_
_entity.id
_entity.type
_entity.pdbx_description
1 polymer ?
#
loop_
_entity_poly.entity_id
_entity_poly.type
_entity_poly.pdbx_seq_one_letter_code
_entity_poly.pdbx_strand_id
1 'polypeptide(L)'
;MTRLPSLRAAPAVPAVLNQVLACHQQLAATLARMLKLAHARQWAQLPALDAQCVALFAQLQCTEPERDAASEYSRIAALAARIRDDQDQLTELVRPQFVRLMRTMEQLQRIRAL
;
A
#
# COMPACT_ATOMS: atom_id res chain seq x y z
N MET A 1 23.25 43.57 -10.73
CA MET A 1 22.97 42.51 -9.72
C MET A 1 21.48 42.54 -9.39
N THR A 2 20.69 41.66 -9.98
CA THR A 2 19.30 41.41 -9.56
C THR A 2 18.92 40.01 -10.01
N ARG A 3 19.06 39.03 -9.11
CA ARG A 3 18.56 37.67 -9.32
C ARG A 3 17.03 37.72 -9.19
N LEU A 4 16.33 37.41 -10.27
CA LEU A 4 14.90 37.10 -10.24
C LEU A 4 14.66 35.87 -9.36
N PRO A 5 13.57 35.81 -8.58
CA PRO A 5 13.22 34.61 -7.84
C PRO A 5 12.83 33.51 -8.82
N SER A 6 13.47 32.35 -8.71
CA SER A 6 13.08 31.14 -9.44
C SER A 6 11.62 30.81 -9.11
N LEU A 7 10.70 31.07 -10.06
CA LEU A 7 9.39 30.44 -10.07
C LEU A 7 9.63 28.94 -10.14
N ARG A 8 9.39 28.24 -9.02
CA ARG A 8 9.24 26.79 -9.01
C ARG A 8 8.02 26.51 -9.89
N ALA A 9 8.26 26.10 -11.13
CA ALA A 9 7.21 25.77 -12.07
C ALA A 9 6.27 24.75 -11.39
N ALA A 10 4.98 25.09 -11.31
CA ALA A 10 3.98 24.12 -10.92
C ALA A 10 4.09 22.92 -11.88
N PRO A 11 4.13 21.67 -11.39
CA PRO A 11 4.18 20.53 -12.27
C PRO A 11 2.98 20.58 -13.22
N ALA A 12 3.20 20.32 -14.50
CA ALA A 12 2.12 20.28 -15.47
C ALA A 12 1.10 19.21 -15.05
N VAL A 13 -0.19 19.58 -15.00
CA VAL A 13 -1.40 18.75 -14.79
C VAL A 13 -1.25 17.26 -15.18
N PRO A 14 -0.85 16.89 -16.42
CA PRO A 14 -0.68 15.49 -16.80
C PRO A 14 0.37 14.70 -15.97
N ALA A 15 1.36 15.37 -15.36
CA ALA A 15 2.38 14.71 -14.56
C ALA A 15 1.85 14.26 -13.18
N VAL A 16 0.94 15.02 -12.57
CA VAL A 16 0.38 14.73 -11.25
C VAL A 16 -0.56 13.52 -11.32
N LEU A 17 -1.46 13.52 -12.29
CA LEU A 17 -2.41 12.43 -12.49
C LEU A 17 -1.72 11.10 -12.87
N ASN A 18 -0.71 11.16 -13.73
CA ASN A 18 0.12 9.99 -14.05
C ASN A 18 0.83 9.43 -12.80
N GLN A 19 1.24 10.31 -11.88
CA GLN A 19 1.84 9.89 -10.61
C GLN A 19 0.83 9.20 -9.69
N VAL A 20 -0.40 9.71 -9.58
CA VAL A 20 -1.49 9.06 -8.81
C VAL A 20 -1.80 7.68 -9.39
N LEU A 21 -1.92 7.57 -10.72
CA LEU A 21 -2.17 6.31 -11.40
C LEU A 21 -1.03 5.31 -11.16
N ALA A 22 0.23 5.76 -11.29
CA ALA A 22 1.40 4.92 -11.03
C ALA A 22 1.45 4.42 -9.58
N CYS A 23 1.13 5.26 -8.60
CA CYS A 23 1.05 4.86 -7.19
C CYS A 23 -0.02 3.79 -6.96
N HIS A 24 -1.21 3.94 -7.55
CA HIS A 24 -2.26 2.92 -7.46
C HIS A 24 -1.86 1.60 -8.12
N GLN A 25 -1.19 1.64 -9.27
CA GLN A 25 -0.66 0.44 -9.92
C GLN A 25 0.39 -0.26 -9.04
N GLN A 26 1.29 0.50 -8.42
CA GLN A 26 2.31 -0.04 -7.53
C GLN A 26 1.71 -0.63 -6.25
N LEU A 27 0.68 -0.01 -5.67
CA LEU A 27 -0.07 -0.56 -4.53
C LEU A 27 -0.74 -1.88 -4.89
N ALA A 28 -1.48 -1.93 -6.00
CA ALA A 28 -2.14 -3.15 -6.47
C ALA A 28 -1.13 -4.28 -6.74
N ALA A 29 0.03 -3.96 -7.32
CA ALA A 29 1.09 -4.94 -7.56
C ALA A 29 1.72 -5.45 -6.25
N THR A 30 1.95 -4.55 -5.29
CA THR A 30 2.52 -4.90 -3.97
C THR A 30 1.57 -5.81 -3.18
N LEU A 31 0.27 -5.48 -3.14
CA LEU A 31 -0.73 -6.31 -2.47
C LEU A 31 -0.88 -7.68 -3.13
N ALA A 32 -0.91 -7.75 -4.46
CA ALA A 32 -0.92 -9.03 -5.18
C ALA A 32 0.32 -9.88 -4.84
N ARG A 33 1.49 -9.25 -4.63
CA ARG A 33 2.70 -9.96 -4.17
C ARG A 33 2.56 -10.42 -2.72
N MET A 34 2.01 -9.59 -1.83
CA MET A 34 1.73 -9.98 -0.45
C MET A 34 0.78 -11.17 -0.38
N LEU A 35 -0.28 -11.19 -1.19
CA LEU A 35 -1.19 -12.34 -1.30
C LEU A 35 -0.46 -13.60 -1.74
N LYS A 36 0.39 -13.55 -2.77
CA LYS A 36 1.18 -14.72 -3.20
C LYS A 36 2.06 -15.25 -2.07
N LEU A 37 2.72 -14.37 -1.33
CA LEU A 37 3.56 -14.75 -0.19
C LEU A 37 2.74 -15.31 0.96
N ALA A 38 1.58 -14.72 1.27
CA ALA A 38 0.67 -15.19 2.32
C ALA A 38 0.14 -16.60 2.00
N HIS A 39 -0.28 -16.84 0.75
CA HIS A 39 -0.67 -18.19 0.29
C HIS A 39 0.49 -19.19 0.38
N ALA A 40 1.71 -18.77 0.03
CA ALA A 40 2.92 -19.56 0.19
C ALA A 40 3.43 -19.63 1.64
N ARG A 41 2.73 -19.01 2.60
CA ARG A 41 3.10 -18.93 4.04
C ARG A 41 4.47 -18.31 4.30
N GLN A 42 4.94 -17.44 3.41
CA GLN A 42 6.21 -16.73 3.52
C GLN A 42 6.05 -15.45 4.35
N TRP A 43 5.64 -15.60 5.62
CA TRP A 43 5.23 -14.51 6.50
C TRP A 43 6.34 -13.48 6.77
N ALA A 44 7.60 -13.93 6.84
CA ALA A 44 8.74 -13.06 7.14
C ALA A 44 8.98 -11.96 6.10
N GLN A 45 8.47 -12.12 4.87
CA GLN A 45 8.63 -11.16 3.79
C GLN A 45 7.51 -10.10 3.75
N LEU A 46 6.38 -10.35 4.42
CA LEU A 46 5.24 -9.44 4.39
C LEU A 46 5.52 -8.05 5.00
N PRO A 47 6.24 -7.92 6.13
CA PRO A 47 6.50 -6.60 6.74
C PRO A 47 7.27 -5.64 5.83
N ALA A 48 8.21 -6.15 5.03
CA ALA A 48 8.97 -5.32 4.09
C ALA A 48 8.09 -4.76 2.96
N LEU A 49 7.07 -5.51 2.54
CA LEU A 49 6.09 -5.06 1.55
C LEU A 49 5.05 -4.13 2.17
N ASP A 50 4.67 -4.35 3.42
CA ASP A 50 3.80 -3.44 4.17
C ASP A 50 4.43 -2.04 4.30
N ALA A 51 5.72 -1.96 4.63
CA ALA A 51 6.46 -0.69 4.65
C ALA A 51 6.45 0.02 3.28
N GLN A 52 6.49 -0.73 2.17
CA GLN A 52 6.37 -0.16 0.82
C GLN A 52 4.96 0.38 0.57
N CYS A 53 3.91 -0.33 1.00
CA CYS A 53 2.53 0.16 0.94
C CYS A 53 2.36 1.47 1.72
N VAL A 54 2.90 1.55 2.94
CA VAL A 54 2.83 2.77 3.76
C VAL A 54 3.51 3.95 3.06
N ALA A 55 4.67 3.74 2.45
CA ALA A 55 5.38 4.78 1.70
C ALA A 55 4.56 5.27 0.48
N LEU A 56 3.94 4.34 -0.26
CA LEU A 56 3.07 4.68 -1.40
C LEU A 56 1.82 5.44 -0.96
N PHE A 57 1.21 5.07 0.16
CA PHE A 57 0.08 5.81 0.73
C PHE A 57 0.47 7.22 1.18
N ALA A 58 1.65 7.40 1.79
CA ALA A 58 2.15 8.73 2.15
C ALA A 58 2.34 9.61 0.91
N GLN A 59 2.85 9.05 -0.19
CA GLN A 59 2.98 9.77 -1.47
C GLN A 59 1.62 10.18 -2.04
N LEU A 60 0.62 9.29 -1.99
CA LEU A 60 -0.75 9.59 -2.43
C LEU A 60 -1.38 10.72 -1.60
N GLN A 61 -1.18 10.75 -0.29
CA GLN A 61 -1.71 11.80 0.59
C GLN A 61 -1.12 13.19 0.29
N CYS A 62 0.10 13.26 -0.25
CA CYS A 62 0.73 14.51 -0.66
C CYS A 62 0.31 14.98 -2.06
N THR A 63 -0.56 14.25 -2.76
CA THR A 63 -0.96 14.56 -4.14
C THR A 63 -2.38 15.14 -4.17
N GLU A 64 -2.55 16.35 -4.70
CA GLU A 64 -3.89 16.95 -4.86
C GLU A 64 -4.64 16.31 -6.05
N PRO A 65 -5.90 15.88 -5.88
CA PRO A 65 -6.69 15.30 -6.96
C PRO A 65 -7.18 16.40 -7.93
N GLU A 66 -6.75 16.32 -9.19
CA GLU A 66 -7.18 17.26 -10.25
C GLU A 66 -8.48 16.81 -10.94
N ARG A 67 -9.47 17.72 -11.00
CA ARG A 67 -10.87 17.42 -11.35
C ARG A 67 -11.16 16.92 -12.78
N ASP A 68 -10.24 17.02 -13.73
CA ASP A 68 -10.60 17.02 -15.16
C ASP A 68 -10.23 15.79 -16.00
N ALA A 69 -9.87 14.64 -15.40
CA ALA A 69 -9.47 13.45 -16.16
C ALA A 69 -10.40 12.23 -15.98
N ALA A 70 -11.63 12.32 -16.50
CA ALA A 70 -12.66 11.29 -16.35
C ALA A 70 -12.22 9.86 -16.75
N SER A 71 -11.39 9.71 -17.78
CA SER A 71 -10.89 8.39 -18.23
C SER A 71 -9.90 7.78 -17.22
N GLU A 72 -9.05 8.59 -16.60
CA GLU A 72 -8.06 8.12 -15.61
C GLU A 72 -8.71 7.85 -14.26
N TYR A 73 -9.76 8.60 -13.90
CA TYR A 73 -10.57 8.32 -12.72
C TYR A 73 -11.20 6.93 -12.73
N SER A 74 -11.72 6.47 -13.87
CA SER A 74 -12.27 5.11 -13.99
C SER A 74 -11.22 4.03 -13.73
N ARG A 75 -9.99 4.23 -14.21
CA ARG A 75 -8.86 3.32 -13.98
C ARG A 75 -8.42 3.34 -12.52
N ILE A 76 -8.31 4.52 -11.92
CA ILE A 76 -7.98 4.67 -10.49
C ILE A 76 -9.06 3.99 -9.64
N ALA A 77 -10.34 4.17 -9.96
CA ALA A 77 -11.44 3.52 -9.25
C ALA A 77 -11.37 1.99 -9.34
N ALA A 78 -11.08 1.44 -10.52
CA ALA A 78 -10.90 0.01 -10.70
C ALA A 78 -9.70 -0.53 -9.91
N LEU A 79 -8.57 0.19 -9.90
CA LEU A 79 -7.40 -0.16 -9.09
C LEU A 79 -7.72 -0.09 -7.60
N ALA A 80 -8.44 0.95 -7.15
CA ALA A 80 -8.83 1.10 -5.75
C ALA A 80 -9.79 -0.01 -5.29
N ALA A 81 -10.71 -0.46 -6.14
CA ALA A 81 -11.56 -1.61 -5.86
C ALA A 81 -10.74 -2.87 -5.67
N ARG A 82 -9.84 -3.17 -6.61
CA ARG A 82 -8.92 -4.31 -6.51
C ARG A 82 -8.04 -4.25 -5.26
N ILE A 83 -7.49 -3.07 -4.92
CA ILE A 83 -6.68 -2.87 -3.72
C ILE A 83 -7.45 -3.25 -2.45
N ARG A 84 -8.74 -2.88 -2.36
CA ARG A 84 -9.59 -3.24 -1.23
C ARG A 84 -9.84 -4.75 -1.18
N ASP A 85 -10.20 -5.35 -2.30
CA ASP A 85 -10.42 -6.80 -2.37
C ASP A 85 -9.15 -7.58 -1.98
N ASP A 86 -7.98 -7.15 -2.46
CA ASP A 86 -6.70 -7.78 -2.13
C ASP A 86 -6.36 -7.59 -0.62
N GLN A 87 -6.70 -6.44 -0.01
CA GLN A 87 -6.52 -6.18 1.42
C GLN A 87 -7.44 -7.03 2.30
N ASP A 88 -8.69 -7.20 1.91
CA ASP A 88 -9.66 -8.03 2.63
C ASP A 88 -9.19 -9.49 2.63
N GLN A 89 -8.80 -10.01 1.47
CA GLN A 89 -8.22 -11.35 1.37
C GLN A 89 -6.94 -11.51 2.21
N LEU A 90 -6.04 -10.52 2.17
CA LEU A 90 -4.81 -10.57 2.96
C LEU A 90 -5.14 -10.59 4.46
N THR A 91 -6.13 -9.82 4.89
CA THR A 91 -6.60 -9.78 6.28
C THR A 91 -7.15 -11.13 6.72
N GLU A 92 -7.95 -11.78 5.89
CA GLU A 92 -8.48 -13.13 6.14
C GLU A 92 -7.37 -14.18 6.29
N LEU A 93 -6.29 -14.06 5.52
CA LEU A 93 -5.14 -14.97 5.59
C LEU A 93 -4.24 -14.72 6.81
N VAL A 94 -3.98 -13.45 7.13
CA VAL A 94 -2.98 -13.03 8.11
C VAL A 94 -3.54 -13.06 9.54
N ARG A 95 -4.77 -12.59 9.77
CA ARG A 95 -5.36 -12.49 11.12
C ARG A 95 -5.35 -13.83 11.89
N PRO A 96 -5.73 -14.98 11.30
CA PRO A 96 -5.68 -16.26 12.01
C PRO A 96 -4.26 -16.66 12.44
N GLN A 97 -3.23 -16.26 11.69
CA GLN A 97 -1.85 -16.58 12.03
C GLN A 97 -1.38 -15.82 13.27
N PHE A 98 -1.74 -14.55 13.41
CA PHE A 98 -1.45 -13.79 14.62
C PHE A 98 -2.15 -14.36 15.85
N VAL A 99 -3.43 -14.72 15.72
CA VAL A 99 -4.18 -15.38 16.81
C VAL A 99 -3.49 -16.67 17.24
N ARG A 100 -3.06 -17.49 16.28
CA ARG A 100 -2.33 -18.73 16.57
C ARG A 100 -1.00 -18.46 17.25
N LEU A 101 -0.22 -17.49 16.75
CA LEU A 101 1.08 -17.12 17.31
C LEU A 101 0.95 -16.66 18.77
N MET A 102 0.01 -15.76 19.06
CA MET A 102 -0.23 -15.27 20.42
C MET A 102 -0.58 -16.43 21.37
N ARG A 103 -1.48 -17.33 20.96
CA ARG A 103 -1.83 -18.52 21.74
C ARG A 103 -0.61 -19.40 22.01
N THR A 104 0.24 -19.63 21.01
CA THR A 104 1.47 -20.40 21.19
C THR A 104 2.44 -19.71 22.15
N MET A 105 2.59 -18.39 22.06
CA MET A 105 3.43 -17.62 22.99
C MET A 105 2.93 -17.71 24.43
N GLU A 106 1.62 -17.57 24.66
CA GLU A 106 1.01 -17.73 25.99
C GLU A 106 1.25 -19.13 26.57
N GLN A 107 1.12 -20.18 25.75
CA GLN A 107 1.40 -21.56 26.17
C GLN A 107 2.87 -21.73 26.58
N LEU A 108 3.81 -21.22 25.78
CA LEU A 108 5.24 -21.28 26.09
C LEU A 108 5.59 -20.52 27.37
N GLN A 109 4.97 -19.37 27.62
CA GLN A 109 5.14 -18.62 28.86
C GLN A 109 4.66 -19.40 30.08
N ARG A 110 3.52 -20.10 29.98
CA ARG A 110 3.01 -20.95 31.07
C ARG A 110 3.93 -22.14 31.37
N ILE A 111 4.46 -22.78 30.34
CA ILE A 111 5.41 -23.90 30.50
C ILE A 111 6.69 -23.43 31.20
N ARG A 112 7.20 -22.25 30.85
CA ARG A 112 8.44 -21.70 31.45
C ARG A 112 8.25 -21.23 32.91
N ALA A 113 7.02 -21.01 33.35
CA ALA A 113 6.69 -20.60 34.71
C ALA A 113 6.48 -21.78 35.68
N LEU A 114 6.54 -23.02 35.16
CA LEU A 114 6.56 -24.27 35.92
C LEU A 114 8.01 -24.76 36.07
#